data_AF-A0A518BY25-F1
#
_entry.id   AF-A0A518BY25-F1
#
_cell.length_a   1.000
_cell.length_b   1.000
_cell.length_c   1.000
_cell.angle_alpha   90.00
_cell.angle_beta   90.00
_cell.angle_gamma   90.00
#
_symmetry.space_group_name_H-M   'P 1'
#
loop_
_entity.id
_entity.type
_entity.pdbx_description
1 polymer ?
#
loop_
_entity_poly.entity_id
_entity_poly.type
_entity_poly.pdbx_seq_one_letter_code
_entity_poly.pdbx_strand_id
1 'polypeptide(L)'
;MSIRTTALAASALTLIAGVAQADVVAHWTFDSEADFLAGMVKDVTGNGNDLYIKDGGTVTPEFAAQFSSDSFNTPYVNNGSVKFNGGRDASNSQAGQFFQTMVDAPVNAMTFDDGYTVEIMFKLEDVYDSSVNRWMGMLSRTEKPNGDSPATFAISNLGEVQWQTQDADREVERAVWSPVLFTPGQPNTLDFIHVAAVNYEDAAGWHVDMYINGFLGSRNIINPDHNGLAAYPDGLTNVGANMWNNGIGNYFNGWIDDIKITDTAIAPSRFSYLPEPASFSLIALGLAGLTRRKG
;
A
#
# COMPACT_ATOMS: atom_id res chain seq x y z
N MET A 1 26.44 15.87 58.77
CA MET A 1 26.64 15.02 57.59
C MET A 1 25.55 15.37 56.59
N SER A 2 25.83 16.31 55.68
CA SER A 2 24.83 16.95 54.80
C SER A 2 24.94 16.34 53.41
N ILE A 3 23.92 15.59 52.98
CA ILE A 3 23.83 15.07 51.62
C ILE A 3 23.32 16.20 50.73
N ARG A 4 24.12 16.59 49.73
CA ARG A 4 23.71 17.49 48.66
C ARG A 4 22.94 16.68 47.62
N THR A 5 21.67 17.02 47.41
CA THR A 5 20.86 16.47 46.31
C THR A 5 20.94 17.45 45.15
N THR A 6 21.75 17.13 44.14
CA THR A 6 21.75 17.80 42.84
C THR A 6 20.54 17.32 42.04
N ALA A 7 19.58 18.19 41.78
CA ALA A 7 18.52 17.95 40.81
C ALA A 7 19.07 18.21 39.41
N LEU A 8 19.18 17.17 38.58
CA LEU A 8 19.32 17.32 37.13
C LEU A 8 17.97 17.78 36.59
N ALA A 9 17.90 19.02 36.10
CA ALA A 9 16.80 19.46 35.25
C ALA A 9 17.01 18.90 33.84
N ALA A 10 16.29 17.82 33.50
CA ALA A 10 16.18 17.37 32.13
C ALA A 10 15.36 18.39 31.34
N SER A 11 16.02 19.16 30.48
CA SER A 11 15.35 20.04 29.52
C SER A 11 14.88 19.19 28.36
N ALA A 12 13.59 18.85 28.34
CA ALA A 12 12.95 18.29 27.14
C ALA A 12 12.74 19.45 26.15
N LEU A 13 13.59 19.50 25.12
CA LEU A 13 13.39 20.38 23.99
C LEU A 13 12.30 19.77 23.09
N THR A 14 11.06 20.22 23.25
CA THR A 14 9.98 19.86 22.33
C THR A 14 10.18 20.65 21.05
N LEU A 15 10.76 20.02 20.02
CA LEU A 15 10.76 20.57 18.68
C LEU A 15 9.35 20.36 18.10
N ILE A 16 8.48 21.37 18.21
CA ILE A 16 7.25 21.41 17.43
C ILE A 16 7.64 21.97 16.06
N ALA A 17 8.14 21.10 15.18
CA ALA A 17 8.02 21.37 13.76
C ALA A 17 6.54 21.19 13.42
N GLY A 18 5.90 22.22 12.90
CA GLY A 18 4.54 22.11 12.36
C GLY A 18 4.58 21.14 11.20
N VAL A 19 4.19 19.89 11.45
CA VAL A 19 3.94 18.92 10.38
C VAL A 19 2.73 19.48 9.64
N ALA A 20 2.88 19.81 8.36
CA ALA A 20 1.72 20.05 7.51
C ALA A 20 0.77 18.86 7.68
N GLN A 21 -0.52 19.13 7.86
CA GLN A 21 -1.49 18.04 7.95
C GLN A 21 -1.49 17.34 6.59
N ALA A 22 -1.19 16.05 6.56
CA ALA A 22 -1.23 15.26 5.34
C ALA A 22 -2.64 15.29 4.75
N ASP A 23 -2.74 15.62 3.46
CA ASP A 23 -3.99 15.55 2.72
C ASP A 23 -4.13 14.17 2.10
N VAL A 24 -5.31 13.58 2.24
CA VAL A 24 -5.65 12.33 1.55
C VAL A 24 -6.05 12.71 0.13
N VAL A 25 -5.17 12.42 -0.83
CA VAL A 25 -5.34 12.83 -2.23
C VAL A 25 -6.21 11.88 -3.01
N ALA A 26 -6.22 10.59 -2.65
CA ALA A 26 -7.10 9.58 -3.20
C ALA A 26 -7.41 8.52 -2.14
N HIS A 27 -8.66 8.06 -2.10
CA HIS A 27 -9.09 6.96 -1.22
C HIS A 27 -10.19 6.15 -1.88
N TRP A 28 -9.96 4.85 -2.06
CA TRP A 28 -10.91 3.91 -2.65
C TRP A 28 -11.19 2.78 -1.66
N THR A 29 -12.45 2.59 -1.27
CA THR A 29 -12.89 1.65 -0.22
C THR A 29 -13.49 0.34 -0.74
N PHE A 30 -13.62 0.17 -2.07
CA PHE A 30 -14.09 -1.04 -2.77
C PHE A 30 -15.34 -1.76 -2.22
N ASP A 31 -16.14 -1.09 -1.39
CA ASP A 31 -17.21 -1.67 -0.57
C ASP A 31 -18.62 -1.41 -1.14
N SER A 32 -18.71 -0.78 -2.31
CA SER A 32 -19.98 -0.45 -2.98
C SER A 32 -20.25 -1.40 -4.15
N GLU A 33 -21.08 -2.44 -3.92
CA GLU A 33 -21.52 -3.34 -4.99
C GLU A 33 -22.21 -2.57 -6.13
N ALA A 34 -22.98 -1.54 -5.81
CA ALA A 34 -23.68 -0.73 -6.79
C ALA A 34 -22.71 0.03 -7.71
N ASP A 35 -21.62 0.60 -7.18
CA ASP A 35 -20.61 1.28 -7.98
C ASP A 35 -19.82 0.27 -8.83
N PHE A 36 -19.47 -0.89 -8.24
CA PHE A 36 -18.82 -1.99 -8.97
C PHE A 36 -19.66 -2.45 -10.17
N LEU A 37 -20.97 -2.69 -9.97
CA LEU A 37 -21.90 -3.09 -11.03
C LEU A 37 -22.09 -1.98 -12.09
N ALA A 38 -21.85 -0.72 -11.75
CA ALA A 38 -21.78 0.39 -12.70
C ALA A 38 -20.42 0.50 -13.42
N GLY A 39 -19.47 -0.40 -13.11
CA GLY A 39 -18.14 -0.46 -13.72
C GLY A 39 -17.13 0.53 -13.15
N MET A 40 -17.32 0.97 -11.90
CA MET A 40 -16.45 1.98 -11.28
C MET A 40 -16.19 1.73 -9.79
N VAL A 41 -15.20 2.43 -9.25
CA VAL A 41 -14.98 2.62 -7.80
C VAL A 41 -14.73 4.10 -7.58
N LYS A 42 -15.52 4.72 -6.69
CA LYS A 42 -15.43 6.17 -6.43
C LYS A 42 -14.27 6.50 -5.51
N ASP A 43 -13.62 7.63 -5.79
CA ASP A 43 -12.69 8.27 -4.87
C ASP A 43 -13.48 9.00 -3.77
N VAL A 44 -13.46 8.45 -2.55
CA VAL A 44 -14.26 8.97 -1.42
C VAL A 44 -13.75 10.31 -0.90
N THR A 45 -12.56 10.75 -1.32
CA THR A 45 -12.06 12.11 -1.03
C THR A 45 -12.83 13.18 -1.80
N GLY A 46 -13.43 12.82 -2.95
CA GLY A 46 -14.06 13.75 -3.88
C GLY A 46 -13.08 14.53 -4.76
N ASN A 47 -11.79 14.15 -4.79
CA ASN A 47 -10.75 14.82 -5.58
C ASN A 47 -10.77 14.44 -7.08
N GLY A 48 -11.71 13.58 -7.51
CA GLY A 48 -11.89 13.23 -8.91
C GLY A 48 -10.98 12.11 -9.41
N ASN A 49 -10.45 11.26 -8.51
CA ASN A 49 -9.63 10.11 -8.88
C ASN A 49 -10.45 8.82 -9.03
N ASP A 50 -11.69 8.92 -9.53
CA ASP A 50 -12.54 7.74 -9.73
C ASP A 50 -11.85 6.71 -10.64
N LEU A 51 -12.08 5.45 -10.32
CA LEU A 51 -11.53 4.29 -10.99
C LEU A 51 -12.60 3.64 -11.88
N TYR A 52 -12.21 3.20 -13.07
CA TYR A 52 -13.11 2.58 -14.05
C TYR A 52 -12.59 1.25 -14.52
N ILE A 53 -13.47 0.25 -14.63
CA ILE A 53 -13.08 -1.10 -15.03
C ILE A 53 -12.54 -1.12 -16.46
N LYS A 54 -11.49 -1.91 -16.67
CA LYS A 54 -10.83 -2.16 -17.95
C LYS A 54 -10.57 -3.65 -18.11
N ASP A 55 -10.59 -4.09 -19.37
CA ASP A 55 -10.24 -5.45 -19.75
C ASP A 55 -8.77 -5.50 -20.20
N GLY A 56 -8.06 -6.48 -19.66
CA GLY A 56 -6.71 -6.83 -20.05
C GLY A 56 -6.67 -8.19 -20.73
N GLY A 57 -6.24 -8.24 -22.00
CA GLY A 57 -6.29 -9.46 -22.80
C GLY A 57 -7.72 -9.89 -23.15
N THR A 58 -7.95 -11.20 -23.31
CA THR A 58 -9.30 -11.74 -23.57
C THR A 58 -9.98 -12.09 -22.26
N VAL A 59 -10.82 -11.20 -21.73
CA VAL A 59 -11.55 -11.43 -20.48
C VAL A 59 -12.77 -12.33 -20.73
N THR A 60 -12.73 -13.51 -20.14
CA THR A 60 -13.90 -14.41 -19.98
C THR A 60 -14.47 -14.25 -18.56
N PRO A 61 -15.65 -14.83 -18.24
CA PRO A 61 -16.18 -14.78 -16.87
C PRO A 61 -15.24 -15.32 -15.79
N GLU A 62 -14.28 -16.17 -16.15
CA GLU A 62 -13.24 -16.69 -15.25
C GLU A 62 -12.24 -15.61 -14.83
N PHE A 63 -11.93 -14.67 -15.73
CA PHE A 63 -10.92 -13.61 -15.50
C PHE A 63 -11.55 -12.25 -15.14
N ALA A 64 -12.89 -12.19 -15.09
CA ALA A 64 -13.63 -10.99 -14.71
C ALA A 64 -13.50 -10.74 -13.20
N ALA A 65 -13.35 -9.48 -12.80
CA ALA A 65 -13.41 -9.10 -11.39
C ALA A 65 -14.83 -9.31 -10.85
N GLN A 66 -14.96 -9.46 -9.54
CA GLN A 66 -16.23 -9.69 -8.86
C GLN A 66 -16.29 -8.90 -7.57
N PHE A 67 -17.46 -8.34 -7.26
CA PHE A 67 -17.71 -7.84 -5.91
C PHE A 67 -17.74 -9.01 -4.92
N SER A 68 -17.16 -8.82 -3.74
CA SER A 68 -17.09 -9.80 -2.67
C SER A 68 -17.65 -9.22 -1.39
N SER A 69 -18.43 -10.01 -0.65
CA SER A 69 -18.84 -9.65 0.71
C SER A 69 -17.74 -9.89 1.75
N ASP A 70 -16.64 -10.53 1.33
CA ASP A 70 -15.44 -10.66 2.14
C ASP A 70 -14.74 -9.30 2.25
N SER A 71 -14.26 -8.96 3.43
CA SER A 71 -13.68 -7.63 3.71
C SER A 71 -12.70 -7.70 4.88
N PHE A 72 -11.79 -6.74 4.91
CA PHE A 72 -10.91 -6.47 6.02
C PHE A 72 -11.74 -6.06 7.25
N ASN A 73 -11.49 -6.73 8.37
CA ASN A 73 -12.17 -6.45 9.62
C ASN A 73 -11.72 -5.10 10.20
N THR A 74 -12.51 -4.06 9.97
CA THR A 74 -12.26 -2.70 10.48
C THR A 74 -13.25 -2.35 11.61
N PRO A 75 -12.93 -1.38 12.49
CA PRO A 75 -13.89 -0.88 13.46
C PRO A 75 -15.02 -0.03 12.85
N TYR A 76 -14.98 0.26 11.55
CA TYR A 76 -15.99 1.02 10.82
C TYR A 76 -16.80 0.12 9.88
N VAL A 77 -17.87 0.65 9.31
CA VAL A 77 -18.69 -0.08 8.33
C VAL A 77 -17.83 -0.32 7.08
N ASN A 78 -17.64 -1.60 6.77
CA ASN A 78 -17.05 -2.08 5.54
C ASN A 78 -18.01 -3.12 4.96
N ASN A 79 -18.50 -2.89 3.75
CA ASN A 79 -19.56 -3.70 3.14
C ASN A 79 -19.03 -4.73 2.15
N GLY A 80 -17.72 -4.79 1.90
CA GLY A 80 -17.13 -5.75 0.98
C GLY A 80 -15.79 -5.30 0.41
N SER A 81 -15.34 -6.03 -0.59
CA SER A 81 -14.12 -5.76 -1.34
C SER A 81 -14.30 -6.17 -2.81
N VAL A 82 -13.30 -5.94 -3.64
CA VAL A 82 -13.30 -6.49 -5.01
C VAL A 82 -12.31 -7.64 -5.12
N LYS A 83 -12.80 -8.78 -5.62
CA LYS A 83 -12.01 -9.93 -6.02
C LYS A 83 -11.57 -9.79 -7.47
N PHE A 84 -10.27 -9.74 -7.70
CA PHE A 84 -9.64 -9.80 -9.01
C PHE A 84 -9.27 -11.25 -9.33
N ASN A 85 -9.54 -11.69 -10.55
CA ASN A 85 -9.29 -13.07 -11.00
C ASN A 85 -8.24 -13.10 -12.13
N GLY A 86 -7.20 -12.26 -12.04
CA GLY A 86 -6.13 -12.22 -13.03
C GLY A 86 -5.42 -13.56 -13.17
N GLY A 87 -5.00 -13.91 -14.38
CA GLY A 87 -4.36 -15.20 -14.62
C GLY A 87 -3.80 -15.36 -16.02
N ARG A 88 -3.71 -16.62 -16.46
CA ARG A 88 -3.29 -17.01 -17.80
C ARG A 88 -4.35 -17.88 -18.44
N ASP A 89 -4.72 -17.57 -19.68
CA ASP A 89 -5.65 -18.38 -20.44
C ASP A 89 -5.01 -19.69 -20.96
N ALA A 90 -5.79 -20.51 -21.66
CA ALA A 90 -5.31 -21.78 -22.24
C ALA A 90 -4.19 -21.61 -23.29
N SER A 91 -3.99 -20.40 -23.83
CA SER A 91 -2.89 -20.05 -24.74
C SER A 91 -1.65 -19.54 -24.01
N ASN A 92 -1.67 -19.52 -22.67
CA ASN A 92 -0.65 -18.96 -21.79
C ASN A 92 -0.54 -17.42 -21.87
N SER A 93 -1.55 -16.75 -22.44
CA SER A 93 -1.64 -15.30 -22.51
C SER A 93 -2.24 -14.74 -21.22
N GLN A 94 -1.76 -13.59 -20.76
CA GLN A 94 -2.29 -12.97 -19.54
C GLN A 94 -3.69 -12.39 -19.80
N ALA A 95 -4.61 -12.62 -18.87
CA ALA A 95 -5.96 -12.09 -18.91
C ALA A 95 -6.40 -11.65 -17.51
N GLY A 96 -7.21 -10.59 -17.44
CA GLY A 96 -7.77 -10.10 -16.18
C GLY A 96 -8.47 -8.76 -16.35
N GLN A 97 -9.42 -8.48 -15.46
CA GLN A 97 -9.96 -7.13 -15.28
C GLN A 97 -9.17 -6.37 -14.23
N PHE A 98 -9.06 -5.06 -14.44
CA PHE A 98 -8.42 -4.12 -13.54
C PHE A 98 -9.19 -2.81 -13.57
N PHE A 99 -8.86 -1.89 -12.67
CA PHE A 99 -9.39 -0.54 -12.68
C PHE A 99 -8.33 0.46 -13.10
N GLN A 100 -8.75 1.56 -13.72
CA GLN A 100 -7.87 2.63 -14.15
C GLN A 100 -8.53 3.99 -13.96
N THR A 101 -7.75 4.98 -13.56
CA THR A 101 -8.19 6.37 -13.49
C THR A 101 -8.51 6.93 -14.88
N MET A 102 -9.32 8.00 -14.93
CA MET A 102 -9.45 8.81 -16.14
C MET A 102 -8.19 9.64 -16.38
N VAL A 103 -7.97 10.10 -17.62
CA VAL A 103 -6.78 10.86 -18.01
C VAL A 103 -6.55 12.14 -17.20
N ASP A 104 -7.64 12.77 -16.76
CA ASP A 104 -7.66 14.02 -16.01
C ASP A 104 -7.69 13.83 -14.49
N ALA A 105 -7.63 12.60 -13.98
CA ALA A 105 -7.55 12.33 -12.55
C ALA A 105 -6.29 12.99 -11.95
N PRO A 106 -6.41 13.87 -10.95
CA PRO A 106 -5.27 14.63 -10.43
C PRO A 106 -4.09 13.79 -9.95
N VAL A 107 -4.35 12.61 -9.36
CA VAL A 107 -3.30 11.69 -8.87
C VAL A 107 -2.33 11.25 -9.96
N ASN A 108 -2.77 11.22 -11.22
CA ASN A 108 -1.95 10.82 -12.37
C ASN A 108 -0.75 11.75 -12.59
N ALA A 109 -0.86 13.03 -12.22
CA ALA A 109 0.18 14.03 -12.42
C ALA A 109 1.01 14.30 -11.16
N MET A 110 0.60 13.77 -10.00
CA MET A 110 1.29 14.02 -8.73
C MET A 110 2.68 13.38 -8.74
N THR A 111 3.69 14.18 -8.37
CA THR A 111 5.08 13.74 -8.19
C THR A 111 5.45 13.50 -6.73
N PHE A 112 4.61 13.95 -5.79
CA PHE A 112 4.80 13.72 -4.35
C PHE A 112 6.15 14.27 -3.85
N ASP A 113 6.46 15.51 -4.22
CA ASP A 113 7.76 16.16 -3.95
C ASP A 113 8.03 16.35 -2.44
N ASP A 114 6.99 16.35 -1.61
CA ASP A 114 7.06 16.43 -0.14
C ASP A 114 6.97 15.04 0.54
N GLY A 115 7.13 13.97 -0.24
CA GLY A 115 6.96 12.59 0.19
C GLY A 115 5.53 12.07 0.02
N TYR A 116 5.25 10.87 0.52
CA TYR A 116 3.93 10.25 0.40
C TYR A 116 3.71 9.15 1.41
N THR A 117 2.46 8.72 1.56
CA THR A 117 2.12 7.40 2.05
C THR A 117 1.10 6.74 1.14
N VAL A 118 1.38 5.51 0.73
CA VAL A 118 0.45 4.66 -0.04
C VAL A 118 0.12 3.44 0.81
N GLU A 119 -1.14 3.30 1.21
CA GLU A 119 -1.67 2.17 1.98
C GLU A 119 -2.54 1.28 1.08
N ILE A 120 -2.43 -0.05 1.24
CA ILE A 120 -3.28 -1.04 0.58
C ILE A 120 -3.68 -2.12 1.60
N MET A 121 -4.97 -2.46 1.63
CA MET A 121 -5.49 -3.67 2.29
C MET A 121 -5.82 -4.71 1.23
N PHE A 122 -5.13 -5.85 1.27
CA PHE A 122 -5.28 -6.91 0.27
C PHE A 122 -5.24 -8.31 0.87
N LYS A 123 -5.78 -9.28 0.14
CA LYS A 123 -5.69 -10.71 0.46
C LYS A 123 -5.41 -11.50 -0.81
N LEU A 124 -4.64 -12.59 -0.73
CA LEU A 124 -4.45 -13.50 -1.85
C LEU A 124 -5.35 -14.72 -1.74
N GLU A 125 -5.57 -15.38 -2.88
CA GLU A 125 -6.15 -16.72 -2.95
C GLU A 125 -5.47 -17.73 -2.02
N ASP A 126 -6.19 -18.81 -1.73
CA ASP A 126 -5.75 -19.89 -0.84
C ASP A 126 -4.42 -20.52 -1.30
N VAL A 127 -4.06 -20.39 -2.58
CA VAL A 127 -2.76 -20.82 -3.09
C VAL A 127 -2.21 -19.77 -4.05
N TYR A 128 -1.04 -19.23 -3.73
CA TYR A 128 -0.30 -18.38 -4.65
C TYR A 128 0.51 -19.24 -5.65
N ASP A 129 0.18 -19.16 -6.94
CA ASP A 129 0.91 -19.83 -8.02
C ASP A 129 1.80 -18.83 -8.79
N SER A 130 3.11 -18.89 -8.54
CA SER A 130 4.08 -18.01 -9.19
C SER A 130 4.35 -18.34 -10.66
N SER A 131 3.84 -19.47 -11.18
CA SER A 131 3.84 -19.75 -12.61
C SER A 131 2.76 -18.95 -13.35
N VAL A 132 1.66 -18.63 -12.67
CA VAL A 132 0.51 -17.90 -13.21
C VAL A 132 0.62 -16.40 -12.88
N ASN A 133 0.71 -16.06 -11.60
CA ASN A 133 0.44 -14.72 -11.07
C ASN A 133 1.67 -13.98 -10.51
N ARG A 134 2.89 -14.38 -10.88
CA ARG A 134 4.08 -13.61 -10.48
C ARG A 134 4.02 -12.17 -11.01
N TRP A 135 4.56 -11.26 -10.21
CA TRP A 135 4.63 -9.82 -10.49
C TRP A 135 3.27 -9.15 -10.65
N MET A 136 2.22 -9.80 -10.13
CA MET A 136 0.87 -9.26 -10.22
C MET A 136 0.77 -7.94 -9.44
N GLY A 137 0.22 -6.91 -10.09
CA GLY A 137 0.19 -5.55 -9.55
C GLY A 137 -1.11 -5.25 -8.82
N MET A 138 -1.02 -4.70 -7.60
CA MET A 138 -2.15 -4.21 -6.81
C MET A 138 -2.46 -2.75 -7.16
N LEU A 139 -1.44 -1.91 -7.24
CA LEU A 139 -1.52 -0.51 -7.64
C LEU A 139 -0.32 -0.24 -8.55
N SER A 140 -0.50 0.42 -9.69
CA SER A 140 0.62 0.82 -10.55
C SER A 140 0.39 2.15 -11.26
N ARG A 141 1.48 2.82 -11.66
CA ARG A 141 1.45 3.93 -12.64
C ARG A 141 1.89 3.43 -14.02
N THR A 142 1.54 4.13 -15.09
CA THR A 142 1.84 3.70 -16.48
C THR A 142 2.73 4.66 -17.27
N GLU A 143 2.87 4.41 -18.57
CA GLU A 143 3.55 5.24 -19.59
C GLU A 143 5.06 5.35 -19.48
N LYS A 144 5.68 4.54 -18.61
CA LYS A 144 7.13 4.35 -18.66
C LYS A 144 7.49 3.43 -19.83
N PRO A 145 8.37 3.87 -20.76
CA PRO A 145 8.62 3.15 -21.99
C PRO A 145 9.38 1.82 -21.80
N ASN A 146 10.22 1.72 -20.77
CA ASN A 146 11.08 0.55 -20.54
C ASN A 146 11.12 0.17 -19.05
N GLY A 147 11.19 -1.13 -18.78
CA GLY A 147 11.28 -1.70 -17.44
C GLY A 147 9.94 -1.74 -16.72
N ASP A 148 10.00 -1.78 -15.39
CA ASP A 148 8.84 -1.79 -14.51
C ASP A 148 8.04 -0.49 -14.61
N SER A 149 6.78 -0.54 -14.14
CA SER A 149 5.97 0.64 -13.81
C SER A 149 6.77 1.71 -13.02
N PRO A 150 6.53 3.01 -13.28
CA PRO A 150 7.16 4.09 -12.50
C PRO A 150 6.84 4.01 -11.00
N ALA A 151 5.71 3.41 -10.63
CA ALA A 151 5.43 2.98 -9.27
C ALA A 151 4.58 1.71 -9.33
N THR A 152 4.85 0.70 -8.51
CA THR A 152 4.00 -0.48 -8.40
C THR A 152 4.11 -1.17 -7.05
N PHE A 153 2.96 -1.48 -6.47
CA PHE A 153 2.83 -2.52 -5.46
C PHE A 153 2.55 -3.84 -6.16
N ALA A 154 3.41 -4.84 -5.98
CA ALA A 154 3.28 -6.13 -6.66
C ALA A 154 3.66 -7.33 -5.77
N ILE A 155 3.17 -8.52 -6.13
CA ILE A 155 3.58 -9.78 -5.49
C ILE A 155 4.68 -10.43 -6.33
N SER A 156 5.86 -10.62 -5.73
CA SER A 156 7.04 -11.20 -6.37
C SER A 156 6.84 -12.69 -6.67
N ASN A 157 7.68 -13.26 -7.53
CA ASN A 157 7.69 -14.71 -7.78
C ASN A 157 8.05 -15.55 -6.54
N LEU A 158 8.63 -14.94 -5.50
CA LEU A 158 8.93 -15.58 -4.21
C LEU A 158 7.85 -15.33 -3.15
N GLY A 159 6.78 -14.59 -3.49
CA GLY A 159 5.66 -14.28 -2.59
C GLY A 159 5.97 -13.19 -1.57
N GLU A 160 6.84 -12.25 -1.93
CA GLU A 160 7.07 -11.01 -1.21
C GLU A 160 6.20 -9.90 -1.81
N VAL A 161 5.78 -8.94 -0.99
CA VAL A 161 5.26 -7.66 -1.48
C VAL A 161 6.46 -6.79 -1.87
N GLN A 162 6.40 -6.23 -3.07
CA GLN A 162 7.33 -5.25 -3.60
C GLN A 162 6.64 -3.90 -3.69
N TRP A 163 7.33 -2.83 -3.29
CA TRP A 163 7.04 -1.48 -3.73
C TRP A 163 8.22 -0.99 -4.57
N GLN A 164 8.09 -1.05 -5.89
CA GLN A 164 9.09 -0.62 -6.87
C GLN A 164 8.71 0.76 -7.38
N THR A 165 9.66 1.68 -7.36
CA THR A 165 9.41 3.06 -7.75
C THR A 165 10.60 3.64 -8.50
N GLN A 166 10.27 4.57 -9.39
CA GLN A 166 11.19 5.55 -9.93
C GLN A 166 10.91 6.89 -9.25
N ASP A 167 11.96 7.59 -8.86
CA ASP A 167 11.89 8.93 -8.25
C ASP A 167 11.22 9.98 -9.16
N ALA A 168 10.81 11.10 -8.56
CA ALA A 168 10.09 12.18 -9.24
C ALA A 168 10.86 12.74 -10.45
N ASP A 169 12.18 12.81 -10.33
CA ASP A 169 13.09 13.31 -11.37
C ASP A 169 13.35 12.29 -12.51
N ARG A 170 12.89 11.05 -12.34
CA ARG A 170 13.02 9.94 -13.28
C ARG A 170 14.47 9.49 -13.52
N GLU A 171 15.33 9.58 -12.52
CA GLU A 171 16.75 9.24 -12.59
C GLU A 171 17.08 7.92 -11.88
N VAL A 172 16.34 7.59 -10.82
CA VAL A 172 16.67 6.52 -9.89
C VAL A 172 15.50 5.57 -9.69
N GLU A 173 15.76 4.27 -9.86
CA GLU A 173 14.81 3.21 -9.55
C GLU A 173 15.24 2.42 -8.31
N ARG A 174 14.30 2.14 -7.42
CA ARG A 174 14.52 1.37 -6.20
C ARG A 174 13.26 0.62 -5.79
N ALA A 175 13.46 -0.49 -5.08
CA ALA A 175 12.39 -1.25 -4.47
C ALA A 175 12.62 -1.50 -2.98
N VAL A 176 11.54 -1.40 -2.22
CA VAL A 176 11.43 -1.95 -0.86
C VAL A 176 10.58 -3.21 -0.86
N TRP A 177 10.81 -4.07 0.13
CA TRP A 177 10.25 -5.42 0.13
C TRP A 177 9.78 -5.84 1.51
N SER A 178 8.69 -6.61 1.53
CA SER A 178 8.33 -7.39 2.71
C SER A 178 9.27 -8.61 2.85
N PRO A 179 9.26 -9.29 4.00
CA PRO A 179 9.64 -10.71 4.06
C PRO A 179 8.76 -11.55 3.12
N VAL A 180 9.14 -12.81 2.89
CA VAL A 180 8.25 -13.77 2.22
C VAL A 180 6.98 -13.93 3.05
N LEU A 181 5.84 -13.52 2.49
CA LEU A 181 4.52 -13.66 3.12
C LEU A 181 3.79 -14.89 2.59
N PHE A 182 4.00 -15.22 1.32
CA PHE A 182 3.33 -16.32 0.63
C PHE A 182 4.37 -17.30 0.10
N THR A 183 4.21 -18.59 0.40
CA THR A 183 5.09 -19.61 -0.20
C THR A 183 4.42 -20.14 -1.47
N PRO A 184 5.04 -19.98 -2.66
CA PRO A 184 4.43 -20.44 -3.91
C PRO A 184 4.04 -21.92 -3.85
N GLY A 185 2.81 -22.23 -4.28
CA GLY A 185 2.26 -23.59 -4.30
C GLY A 185 1.94 -24.18 -2.93
N GLN A 186 1.97 -23.39 -1.85
CA GLN A 186 1.52 -23.81 -0.52
C GLN A 186 0.22 -23.11 -0.13
N PRO A 187 -0.60 -23.71 0.76
CA PRO A 187 -1.76 -23.05 1.31
C PRO A 187 -1.39 -21.73 2.00
N ASN A 188 -2.04 -20.65 1.58
CA ASN A 188 -2.09 -19.37 2.26
C ASN A 188 -3.18 -19.42 3.33
N THR A 189 -2.84 -19.00 4.55
CA THR A 189 -3.78 -18.88 5.68
C THR A 189 -3.88 -17.46 6.20
N LEU A 190 -3.21 -16.51 5.53
CA LEU A 190 -3.28 -15.11 5.88
C LEU A 190 -4.60 -14.54 5.41
N ASP A 191 -5.28 -13.87 6.34
CA ASP A 191 -6.39 -13.00 6.01
C ASP A 191 -5.87 -11.69 5.41
N PHE A 192 -6.74 -10.70 5.20
CA PHE A 192 -6.37 -9.37 4.73
C PHE A 192 -5.15 -8.80 5.48
N ILE A 193 -4.19 -8.36 4.67
CA ILE A 193 -2.92 -7.78 5.08
C ILE A 193 -2.95 -6.30 4.73
N HIS A 194 -2.56 -5.47 5.69
CA HIS A 194 -2.25 -4.07 5.44
C HIS A 194 -0.78 -3.94 5.03
N VAL A 195 -0.53 -3.21 3.95
CA VAL A 195 0.80 -2.74 3.60
C VAL A 195 0.79 -1.24 3.39
N ALA A 196 1.86 -0.57 3.83
CA ALA A 196 2.06 0.85 3.58
C ALA A 196 3.48 1.12 3.10
N ALA A 197 3.63 1.94 2.05
CA ALA A 197 4.91 2.51 1.65
C ALA A 197 4.94 3.99 2.04
N VAL A 198 5.97 4.40 2.78
CA VAL A 198 6.13 5.77 3.29
C VAL A 198 7.43 6.35 2.75
N ASN A 199 7.35 7.42 1.97
CA ASN A 199 8.51 8.16 1.47
C ASN A 199 8.61 9.50 2.19
N TYR A 200 9.78 9.77 2.77
CA TYR A 200 10.03 10.97 3.56
C TYR A 200 11.49 11.39 3.47
N GLU A 201 11.76 12.66 3.77
CA GLU A 201 13.10 13.21 3.88
C GLU A 201 13.42 13.54 5.35
N ASP A 202 14.63 13.22 5.78
CA ASP A 202 15.20 13.72 7.04
C ASP A 202 16.61 14.28 6.84
N ALA A 203 17.33 14.56 7.93
CA ALA A 203 18.68 15.11 7.87
C ALA A 203 19.71 14.18 7.18
N ALA A 204 19.39 12.90 7.01
CA ALA A 204 20.19 11.92 6.29
C ALA A 204 19.75 11.72 4.83
N GLY A 205 18.77 12.47 4.34
CA GLY A 205 18.26 12.38 2.96
C GLY A 205 16.92 11.66 2.86
N TRP A 206 16.60 11.18 1.65
CA TRP A 206 15.34 10.51 1.37
C TRP A 206 15.34 9.05 1.82
N HIS A 207 14.17 8.59 2.24
CA HIS A 207 13.91 7.23 2.68
C HIS A 207 12.63 6.70 2.04
N VAL A 208 12.54 5.39 1.92
CA VAL A 208 11.27 4.70 1.67
C VAL A 208 11.18 3.52 2.61
N ASP A 209 10.16 3.51 3.44
CA ASP A 209 9.88 2.42 4.37
C ASP A 209 8.65 1.63 3.92
N MET A 210 8.71 0.30 4.03
CA MET A 210 7.53 -0.54 3.94
C MET A 210 7.08 -0.98 5.34
N TYR A 211 5.78 -0.85 5.62
CA TYR A 211 5.14 -1.39 6.80
C TYR A 211 4.19 -2.53 6.41
N ILE A 212 4.16 -3.59 7.20
CA ILE A 212 3.27 -4.74 7.03
C ILE A 212 2.49 -4.91 8.33
N ASN A 213 1.17 -4.80 8.28
CA ASN A 213 0.28 -4.76 9.44
C ASN A 213 0.78 -3.79 10.52
N GLY A 214 1.20 -2.59 10.09
CA GLY A 214 1.76 -1.55 10.96
C GLY A 214 3.19 -1.79 11.48
N PHE A 215 3.83 -2.92 11.19
CA PHE A 215 5.22 -3.20 11.59
C PHE A 215 6.20 -2.85 10.47
N LEU A 216 7.29 -2.16 10.82
CA LEU A 216 8.35 -1.80 9.89
C LEU A 216 9.03 -3.05 9.31
N GLY A 217 9.10 -3.13 7.99
CA GLY A 217 9.82 -4.16 7.24
C GLY A 217 11.34 -4.02 7.35
N SER A 218 12.07 -5.01 6.85
CA SER A 218 13.54 -5.09 7.00
C SER A 218 14.31 -4.69 5.74
N ARG A 219 13.65 -4.57 4.59
CA ARG A 219 14.28 -4.27 3.29
C ARG A 219 13.77 -2.93 2.78
N ASN A 220 14.21 -1.87 3.45
CA ASN A 220 13.83 -0.50 3.17
C ASN A 220 14.95 0.25 2.43
N ILE A 221 14.61 1.40 1.88
CA ILE A 221 15.54 2.33 1.25
C ILE A 221 15.94 3.37 2.31
N ILE A 222 17.23 3.41 2.66
CA ILE A 222 17.77 4.33 3.68
C ILE A 222 18.86 5.18 3.03
N ASN A 223 18.69 6.50 3.03
CA ASN A 223 19.72 7.45 2.57
C ASN A 223 20.18 7.24 1.11
N PRO A 224 19.29 7.15 0.11
CA PRO A 224 19.61 7.57 -1.24
C PRO A 224 18.73 8.75 -1.69
N ASP A 225 19.18 9.46 -2.72
CA ASP A 225 18.31 10.34 -3.49
C ASP A 225 17.19 9.48 -4.12
N HIS A 226 15.97 9.58 -3.56
CA HIS A 226 14.75 8.88 -4.01
C HIS A 226 13.50 9.65 -3.55
N ASN A 227 13.35 10.87 -4.04
CA ASN A 227 12.24 11.78 -3.78
C ASN A 227 10.98 11.36 -4.55
N GLY A 228 9.82 11.35 -3.89
CA GLY A 228 8.52 11.26 -4.55
C GLY A 228 8.38 10.08 -5.52
N LEU A 229 7.60 10.29 -6.58
CA LEU A 229 7.28 9.31 -7.61
C LEU A 229 7.28 9.93 -9.01
N ALA A 230 7.88 9.23 -9.96
CA ALA A 230 7.78 9.56 -11.37
C ALA A 230 6.32 9.59 -11.85
N ALA A 231 5.94 10.67 -12.56
CA ALA A 231 4.66 10.83 -13.25
C ALA A 231 4.91 10.97 -14.75
N TYR A 232 4.70 9.96 -15.59
CA TYR A 232 4.95 10.08 -17.03
C TYR A 232 3.81 10.84 -17.74
N PRO A 233 4.08 11.55 -18.86
CA PRO A 233 3.02 12.12 -19.70
C PRO A 233 2.01 11.05 -20.09
N ASP A 234 0.72 11.39 -20.02
CA ASP A 234 -0.42 10.48 -20.26
C ASP A 234 -0.49 9.26 -19.30
N GLY A 235 0.40 9.21 -18.30
CA GLY A 235 0.46 8.17 -17.28
C GLY A 235 -0.82 8.11 -16.46
N LEU A 236 -1.36 6.91 -16.30
CA LEU A 236 -2.57 6.64 -15.52
C LEU A 236 -2.22 5.78 -14.30
N THR A 237 -3.14 5.76 -13.33
CA THR A 237 -3.06 4.87 -12.17
C THR A 237 -3.98 3.69 -12.37
N ASN A 238 -3.43 2.48 -12.25
CA ASN A 238 -4.16 1.22 -12.30
C ASN A 238 -4.30 0.63 -10.91
N VAL A 239 -5.41 -0.07 -10.66
CA VAL A 239 -5.59 -0.99 -9.54
C VAL A 239 -5.90 -2.39 -10.07
N GLY A 240 -5.15 -3.40 -9.64
CA GLY A 240 -5.30 -4.79 -10.09
C GLY A 240 -4.51 -5.14 -11.36
N ALA A 241 -3.59 -4.29 -11.81
CA ALA A 241 -2.66 -4.58 -12.90
C ALA A 241 -1.27 -3.97 -12.65
N ASN A 242 -0.27 -4.52 -13.32
CA ASN A 242 1.07 -3.98 -13.41
C ASN A 242 1.40 -3.60 -14.87
N MET A 243 2.63 -3.15 -15.11
CA MET A 243 3.13 -2.83 -16.43
C MET A 243 4.59 -3.25 -16.59
N TRP A 244 4.98 -3.64 -17.80
CA TRP A 244 6.36 -3.83 -18.22
C TRP A 244 6.58 -3.31 -19.63
N ASN A 245 7.59 -2.46 -19.87
CA ASN A 245 7.86 -1.83 -21.17
C ASN A 245 6.61 -1.18 -21.81
N ASN A 246 5.88 -0.38 -21.02
CA ASN A 246 4.59 0.21 -21.37
C ASN A 246 3.44 -0.77 -21.72
N GLY A 247 3.64 -2.09 -21.52
CA GLY A 247 2.59 -3.08 -21.69
C GLY A 247 1.91 -3.37 -20.36
N ILE A 248 0.61 -3.07 -20.26
CA ILE A 248 -0.20 -3.48 -19.10
C ILE A 248 -0.36 -5.01 -19.10
N GLY A 249 -0.15 -5.61 -17.93
CA GLY A 249 -0.17 -7.05 -17.73
C GLY A 249 -0.01 -7.42 -16.26
N ASN A 250 0.34 -8.67 -15.98
CA ASN A 250 0.45 -9.21 -14.61
C ASN A 250 -0.76 -8.79 -13.75
N TYR A 251 -1.95 -9.23 -14.15
CA TYR A 251 -3.19 -8.91 -13.47
C TYR A 251 -3.27 -9.56 -12.08
N PHE A 252 -3.83 -8.83 -11.12
CA PHE A 252 -3.95 -9.27 -9.73
C PHE A 252 -4.91 -10.45 -9.58
N ASN A 253 -4.58 -11.35 -8.66
CA ASN A 253 -5.39 -12.49 -8.29
C ASN A 253 -5.53 -12.54 -6.77
N GLY A 254 -6.67 -12.09 -6.27
CA GLY A 254 -6.91 -11.85 -4.87
C GLY A 254 -7.94 -10.74 -4.64
N TRP A 255 -8.06 -10.28 -3.40
CA TRP A 255 -8.98 -9.24 -2.98
C TRP A 255 -8.22 -7.95 -2.67
N ILE A 256 -8.80 -6.81 -3.07
CA ILE A 256 -8.39 -5.48 -2.61
C ILE A 256 -9.61 -4.83 -1.97
N ASP A 257 -9.42 -4.36 -0.75
CA ASP A 257 -10.46 -3.77 0.08
C ASP A 257 -10.32 -2.25 0.16
N ASP A 258 -9.13 -1.75 0.43
CA ASP A 258 -8.92 -0.32 0.63
C ASP A 258 -7.57 0.10 0.05
N ILE A 259 -7.54 1.26 -0.60
CA ILE A 259 -6.32 1.93 -1.03
C ILE A 259 -6.43 3.40 -0.66
N LYS A 260 -5.44 3.92 0.06
CA LYS A 260 -5.39 5.32 0.47
C LYS A 260 -4.02 5.91 0.16
N ILE A 261 -4.01 7.12 -0.39
CA ILE A 261 -2.80 7.84 -0.77
C ILE A 261 -2.81 9.21 -0.09
N THR A 262 -1.71 9.56 0.58
CA THR A 262 -1.47 10.91 1.11
C THR A 262 -0.33 11.60 0.39
N ASP A 263 -0.41 12.92 0.28
CA ASP A 263 0.58 13.78 -0.38
C ASP A 263 1.87 14.02 0.41
N THR A 264 1.95 13.44 1.61
CA THR A 264 3.08 13.54 2.53
C THR A 264 3.18 12.27 3.36
N ALA A 265 4.33 12.05 3.97
CA ALA A 265 4.54 10.94 4.89
C ALA A 265 3.69 11.08 6.15
N ILE A 266 2.97 10.01 6.51
CA ILE A 266 2.27 9.91 7.80
C ILE A 266 2.95 8.90 8.71
N ALA A 267 2.91 9.18 10.02
CA ALA A 267 3.42 8.25 11.02
C ALA A 267 2.55 6.97 11.08
N PRO A 268 3.12 5.80 11.42
CA PRO A 268 2.37 4.54 11.50
C PRO A 268 1.14 4.57 12.42
N SER A 269 1.15 5.43 13.44
CA SER A 269 0.00 5.65 14.33
C SER A 269 -1.18 6.35 13.67
N ARG A 270 -1.05 6.77 12.40
CA ARG A 270 -2.06 7.45 11.60
C ARG A 270 -2.53 6.62 10.41
N PHE A 271 -2.00 5.41 10.23
CA PHE A 271 -2.45 4.47 9.20
C PHE A 271 -3.94 4.14 9.37
N SER A 272 -4.59 3.78 8.27
CA SER A 272 -5.98 3.28 8.30
C SER A 272 -6.08 2.00 9.13
N TYR A 273 -5.02 1.20 9.09
CA TYR A 273 -4.83 0.05 9.95
C TYR A 273 -4.16 0.45 11.27
N LEU A 274 -4.86 0.23 12.38
CA LEU A 274 -4.25 0.22 13.70
C LEU A 274 -4.31 -1.22 14.22
N PRO A 275 -3.18 -1.90 14.46
CA PRO A 275 -3.22 -3.24 15.04
C PRO A 275 -3.98 -3.18 16.37
N GLU A 276 -4.89 -4.14 16.60
CA GLU A 276 -5.62 -4.19 17.86
C GLU A 276 -4.61 -4.15 19.04
N PRO A 277 -4.92 -3.41 20.12
CA PRO A 277 -4.06 -3.31 21.29
C PRO A 277 -4.10 -4.60 22.13
N ALA A 278 -3.80 -5.76 21.54
CA ALA A 278 -3.48 -6.96 22.32
C ALA A 278 -2.17 -6.76 23.13
N SER A 279 -1.31 -5.82 22.72
CA SER A 279 0.01 -5.58 23.32
C SER A 279 0.10 -4.37 24.27
N PHE A 280 -0.89 -3.46 24.29
CA PHE A 280 -0.87 -2.32 25.22
C PHE A 280 -1.37 -2.65 26.63
N SER A 281 -2.02 -3.82 26.81
CA SER A 281 -2.53 -4.27 28.11
C SER A 281 -1.44 -4.66 29.12
N LEU A 282 -0.18 -4.83 28.69
CA LEU A 282 0.92 -5.21 29.59
C LEU A 282 1.63 -4.03 30.27
N ILE A 283 1.47 -2.79 29.79
CA ILE A 283 2.08 -1.62 30.43
C ILE A 283 1.22 -1.09 31.58
N ALA A 284 -0.10 -1.29 31.54
CA ALA A 284 -1.01 -0.84 32.60
C ALA A 284 -0.98 -1.73 33.86
N LEU A 285 -0.60 -3.00 33.76
CA LEU A 285 -0.47 -3.91 34.91
C LEU A 285 0.88 -3.79 35.64
N GLY A 286 1.89 -3.18 35.02
CA GLY A 286 3.21 -2.96 35.62
C GLY A 286 3.25 -1.83 36.67
N LEU A 287 2.36 -0.84 36.59
CA LEU A 287 2.31 0.27 37.55
C LEU A 287 1.44 0.00 38.80
N ALA A 288 0.56 -1.02 38.77
CA ALA A 288 -0.25 -1.38 39.93
C ALA A 288 0.50 -2.28 40.96
N GLY A 289 1.64 -2.86 40.58
CA GLY A 289 2.41 -3.79 41.42
C GLY A 289 3.46 -3.16 42.34
N LEU A 290 3.78 -1.86 42.19
CA LEU A 290 4.90 -1.21 42.90
C LEU A 290 4.51 -0.33 44.09
N THR A 291 3.25 -0.36 44.53
CA THR A 291 2.80 0.34 45.75
C THR A 291 2.29 -0.61 46.83
N ARG A 292 3.01 -1.71 47.12
CA ARG A 292 2.79 -2.46 48.37
C ARG A 292 4.00 -3.27 48.84
N ARG A 293 4.93 -2.59 49.55
CA ARG A 293 5.62 -3.17 50.72
C ARG A 293 6.31 -2.08 51.53
N LYS A 294 5.60 -1.56 52.54
CA LYS A 294 6.18 -1.09 53.79
C LYS A 294 5.46 -1.85 54.92
N GLY A 295 6.25 -2.61 55.65
CA GLY A 295 5.89 -3.44 56.79
C GLY A 295 7.18 -4.09 57.24
#